data_AF-A0A387K2S0-F1
#
_entry.id   AF-A0A387K2S0-F1
#
_cell.length_a   1.000
_cell.length_b   1.000
_cell.length_c   1.000
_cell.angle_alpha   90.00
_cell.angle_beta   90.00
_cell.angle_gamma   90.00
#
_symmetry.space_group_name_H-M   'P 1'
#
loop_
_entity.id
_entity.type
_entity.pdbx_description
1 polymer ?
#
loop_
_entity_poly.entity_id
_entity_poly.type
_entity_poly.pdbx_seq_one_letter_code
_entity_poly.pdbx_strand_id
1 'polypeptide(L)'
;MANGIITCPYGDTDELIAAVKRSYWDLMQYLSSDDMRFSSLSGWLRMASDSIELRASYITDELITAFKNSDFDYDGSDVLSDVSGLIPLYANTAKPVLIWWSWNNHALESDGTIPPAVAVPLMLSRTLADLSYAQLSESWENMRYLLLGSPHGARSSLLLNQLTVKQLRTMFNGLMDSGAFGPKKG
;
A
#
# COMPACT_ATOMS: atom_id res chain seq x y z
N MET A 1 4.97 -13.08 5.52
CA MET A 1 4.90 -12.07 6.59
C MET A 1 3.84 -11.07 6.17
N ALA A 2 2.85 -10.78 7.02
CA ALA A 2 1.74 -9.89 6.71
C ALA A 2 1.79 -8.64 7.59
N ASN A 3 1.56 -7.47 6.98
CA ASN A 3 1.36 -6.22 7.69
C ASN A 3 -0.12 -5.86 7.65
N GLY A 4 -0.61 -5.12 8.64
CA GLY A 4 -1.99 -4.69 8.61
C GLY A 4 -2.27 -3.46 9.44
N ILE A 5 -3.43 -2.87 9.16
CA ILE A 5 -4.01 -1.73 9.86
C ILE A 5 -5.35 -2.18 10.40
N ILE A 6 -5.55 -1.96 11.69
CA ILE A 6 -6.85 -2.09 12.33
C ILE A 6 -7.59 -0.76 12.19
N THR A 7 -8.77 -0.81 11.60
CA THR A 7 -9.65 0.35 11.45
C THR A 7 -11.07 -0.03 11.88
N CYS A 8 -11.88 0.96 12.21
CA CYS A 8 -13.28 0.78 12.51
C CYS A 8 -14.04 1.94 11.85
N PRO A 9 -14.33 1.82 10.54
CA PRO A 9 -14.95 2.91 9.80
C PRO A 9 -16.35 3.19 10.37
N TYR A 10 -16.70 4.47 10.48
CA TYR A 10 -18.08 4.86 10.77
C TYR A 10 -18.87 4.75 9.45
N GLY A 11 -19.82 3.81 9.36
CA GLY A 11 -20.68 3.65 8.17
C GLY A 11 -20.71 2.22 7.62
N ASP A 12 -20.90 2.10 6.30
CA ASP A 12 -21.07 0.83 5.59
C ASP A 12 -19.73 0.07 5.47
N THR A 13 -19.46 -0.73 6.50
CA THR A 13 -18.19 -1.46 6.64
C THR A 13 -18.05 -2.56 5.59
N ASP A 14 -19.18 -3.12 5.12
CA ASP A 14 -19.23 -4.10 4.05
C ASP A 14 -18.81 -3.47 2.71
N GLU A 15 -19.19 -2.21 2.47
CA GLU A 15 -18.73 -1.45 1.29
C GLU A 15 -17.22 -1.23 1.29
N LEU A 16 -16.61 -0.92 2.45
CA LEU A 16 -15.15 -0.79 2.55
C LEU A 16 -14.44 -2.11 2.24
N ILE A 17 -14.89 -3.21 2.84
CA ILE A 17 -14.30 -4.55 2.59
C ILE A 17 -14.46 -4.94 1.12
N ALA A 18 -15.65 -4.72 0.55
CA ALA A 18 -15.92 -4.98 -0.86
C ALA A 18 -15.07 -4.10 -1.77
N ALA A 19 -14.88 -2.82 -1.44
CA ALA A 19 -14.04 -1.91 -2.20
C ALA A 19 -12.56 -2.32 -2.17
N VAL A 20 -12.05 -2.75 -1.02
CA VAL A 20 -10.67 -3.27 -0.90
C VAL A 20 -10.49 -4.54 -1.72
N LYS A 21 -11.39 -5.51 -1.58
CA LYS A 21 -11.37 -6.77 -2.35
C LYS A 21 -11.50 -6.50 -3.85
N ARG A 22 -12.45 -5.66 -4.27
CA ARG A 22 -12.66 -5.27 -5.67
C ARG A 22 -11.47 -4.52 -6.25
N SER A 23 -10.90 -3.56 -5.53
CA SER A 23 -9.74 -2.80 -6.01
C SER A 23 -8.54 -3.71 -6.32
N TYR A 24 -8.34 -4.75 -5.50
CA TYR A 24 -7.33 -5.76 -5.77
C TYR A 24 -7.67 -6.58 -7.02
N TRP A 25 -8.87 -7.15 -7.12
CA TRP A 25 -9.28 -7.97 -8.26
C TRP A 25 -9.33 -7.20 -9.59
N ASP A 26 -9.87 -5.98 -9.59
CA ASP A 26 -9.93 -5.11 -10.77
C ASP A 26 -8.51 -4.76 -11.25
N LEU A 27 -7.59 -4.51 -10.31
CA LEU A 27 -6.18 -4.32 -10.60
C LEU A 27 -5.56 -5.59 -11.22
N MET A 28 -5.77 -6.76 -10.62
CA MET A 28 -5.25 -8.04 -11.15
C MET A 28 -5.77 -8.35 -12.56
N GLN A 29 -7.06 -8.11 -12.79
CA GLN A 29 -7.72 -8.37 -14.07
C GLN A 29 -7.24 -7.40 -15.15
N TYR A 30 -7.11 -6.12 -14.82
CA TYR A 30 -6.54 -5.10 -15.70
C TYR A 30 -5.11 -5.47 -16.11
N LEU A 31 -4.30 -5.96 -15.16
CA LEU A 31 -2.88 -6.29 -15.39
C LEU A 31 -2.62 -7.60 -16.12
N SER A 32 -3.57 -8.52 -16.04
CA SER A 32 -3.51 -9.81 -16.70
C SER A 32 -4.05 -9.75 -18.13
N SER A 33 -4.56 -8.59 -18.58
CA SER A 33 -5.04 -8.39 -19.94
C SER A 33 -3.87 -8.32 -20.95
N ASP A 34 -4.02 -9.03 -22.07
CA ASP A 34 -2.96 -9.27 -23.06
C ASP A 34 -2.48 -8.00 -23.81
N ASP A 35 -3.26 -6.92 -23.75
CA ASP A 35 -3.07 -5.65 -24.47
C ASP A 35 -1.91 -4.81 -23.91
N MET A 36 -1.42 -5.12 -22.71
CA MET A 36 -0.54 -4.25 -21.96
C MET A 36 0.90 -4.76 -21.80
N ARG A 37 1.34 -5.75 -22.58
CA ARG A 37 2.71 -6.30 -22.46
C ARG A 37 3.86 -5.31 -22.74
N PHE A 38 3.56 -4.09 -23.17
CA PHE A 38 4.57 -3.14 -23.67
C PHE A 38 4.50 -1.70 -23.10
N SER A 39 3.63 -1.42 -22.12
CA SER A 39 3.60 -0.08 -21.50
C SER A 39 4.35 -0.07 -20.16
N SER A 40 5.06 1.01 -19.85
CA SER A 40 5.77 1.17 -18.58
C SER A 40 4.84 1.13 -17.36
N LEU A 41 3.57 1.57 -17.50
CA LEU A 41 2.56 1.57 -16.44
C LEU A 41 2.06 0.16 -16.08
N SER A 42 1.91 -0.72 -17.06
CA SER A 42 1.48 -2.11 -16.82
C SER A 42 2.58 -2.97 -16.22
N GLY A 43 3.84 -2.77 -16.63
CA GLY A 43 4.98 -3.35 -15.92
C GLY A 43 5.00 -2.92 -14.44
N TRP A 44 4.63 -1.66 -14.17
CA TRP A 44 4.57 -1.07 -12.84
C TRP A 44 3.48 -1.64 -11.95
N LEU A 45 2.26 -1.62 -12.45
CA LEU A 45 1.10 -2.14 -11.74
C LEU A 45 1.26 -3.65 -11.53
N ARG A 46 1.93 -4.38 -12.46
CA ARG A 46 2.28 -5.78 -12.31
C ARG A 46 3.33 -6.00 -11.24
N MET A 47 4.37 -5.18 -11.16
CA MET A 47 5.31 -5.24 -10.04
C MET A 47 4.65 -4.94 -8.70
N ALA A 48 3.76 -3.95 -8.61
CA ALA A 48 3.04 -3.63 -7.37
C ALA A 48 2.06 -4.74 -6.97
N SER A 49 1.34 -5.30 -7.94
CA SER A 49 0.46 -6.47 -7.85
C SER A 49 1.20 -7.74 -7.40
N ASP A 50 2.33 -8.04 -8.03
CA ASP A 50 3.21 -9.16 -7.71
C ASP A 50 3.97 -8.92 -6.39
N SER A 51 3.89 -7.71 -5.82
CA SER A 51 4.53 -7.37 -4.55
C SER A 51 3.54 -7.34 -3.38
N ILE A 52 2.26 -7.07 -3.61
CA ILE A 52 1.29 -6.81 -2.54
C ILE A 52 -0.04 -7.47 -2.88
N GLU A 53 -0.44 -8.44 -2.07
CA GLU A 53 -1.81 -8.93 -2.04
C GLU A 53 -2.55 -8.27 -0.88
N LEU A 54 -3.56 -7.45 -1.19
CA LEU A 54 -4.34 -6.72 -0.20
C LEU A 54 -5.61 -7.48 0.18
N ARG A 55 -5.84 -7.61 1.49
CA ARG A 55 -6.95 -8.35 2.08
C ARG A 55 -7.63 -7.50 3.15
N ALA A 56 -8.92 -7.73 3.35
CA ALA A 56 -9.68 -7.08 4.41
C ALA A 56 -10.77 -8.03 4.92
N SER A 57 -10.94 -8.03 6.25
CA SER A 57 -11.97 -8.82 6.93
C SER A 57 -12.28 -8.21 8.30
N TYR A 58 -13.46 -8.52 8.81
CA TYR A 58 -13.84 -8.20 10.18
C TYR A 58 -12.93 -8.90 11.20
N ILE A 59 -12.69 -8.24 12.34
CA ILE A 59 -11.91 -8.83 13.42
C ILE A 59 -12.78 -9.80 14.25
N THR A 60 -12.52 -11.09 14.08
CA THR A 60 -13.16 -12.20 14.78
C THR A 60 -12.13 -13.05 15.53
N ASP A 61 -12.59 -13.90 16.46
CA ASP A 61 -11.72 -14.85 17.16
C ASP A 61 -11.02 -15.83 16.18
N GLU A 62 -11.69 -16.20 15.10
CA GLU A 62 -11.15 -17.05 14.04
C GLU A 62 -10.00 -16.38 13.30
N LEU A 63 -10.17 -15.11 12.89
CA LEU A 63 -9.12 -14.33 12.24
C LEU A 63 -7.90 -14.17 13.16
N ILE A 64 -8.12 -13.89 14.44
CA ILE A 64 -7.03 -13.81 15.42
C ILE A 64 -6.30 -15.14 15.55
N THR A 65 -7.03 -16.25 15.55
CA THR A 65 -6.45 -17.59 15.64
C THR A 65 -5.63 -17.93 14.39
N ALA A 66 -6.12 -17.58 13.20
CA ALA A 66 -5.38 -17.72 11.94
C ALA A 66 -4.04 -16.95 12.00
N PHE A 67 -4.08 -15.68 12.40
CA PHE A 67 -2.87 -14.85 12.52
C PHE A 67 -1.88 -15.38 13.57
N LYS A 68 -2.35 -15.89 14.72
CA LYS A 68 -1.50 -16.56 15.71
C LYS A 68 -0.78 -17.79 15.14
N ASN A 69 -1.45 -18.50 14.23
CA ASN A 69 -0.90 -19.66 13.55
C ASN A 69 -0.08 -19.29 12.29
N SER A 70 0.16 -18.00 12.04
CA SER A 70 0.81 -17.48 10.83
C SER A 70 0.10 -17.86 9.52
N ASP A 71 -1.21 -18.10 9.59
CA ASP A 71 -2.07 -18.27 8.44
C ASP A 71 -2.67 -16.92 8.05
N PHE A 72 -2.15 -16.36 6.95
CA PHE A 72 -2.56 -15.07 6.42
C PHE A 72 -3.43 -15.20 5.16
N ASP A 73 -3.73 -16.44 4.74
CA ASP A 73 -4.56 -16.73 3.56
C ASP A 73 -6.05 -16.77 3.90
N TYR A 74 -6.44 -16.19 5.04
CA TYR A 74 -7.84 -16.10 5.44
C TYR A 74 -8.66 -15.38 4.36
N ASP A 75 -9.55 -16.11 3.71
CA ASP A 75 -10.39 -15.63 2.59
C ASP A 75 -11.68 -14.95 3.08
N GLY A 76 -12.00 -15.14 4.37
CA GLY A 76 -13.24 -14.68 4.97
C GLY A 76 -14.42 -15.26 4.20
N SER A 77 -14.61 -16.58 4.30
CA SER A 77 -15.88 -17.17 3.93
C SER A 77 -16.97 -16.60 4.84
N ASP A 78 -17.99 -16.11 4.17
CA ASP A 78 -19.32 -15.78 4.67
C ASP A 78 -19.47 -14.40 5.34
N VAL A 79 -20.13 -13.54 4.56
CA VAL A 79 -21.03 -12.45 4.99
C VAL A 79 -21.31 -12.50 6.48
N LEU A 80 -21.06 -11.40 7.18
CA LEU A 80 -21.27 -11.25 8.62
C LEU A 80 -22.75 -11.50 8.98
N SER A 81 -23.13 -12.78 9.10
CA SER A 81 -24.50 -13.21 9.31
C SER A 81 -24.93 -12.97 10.76
N ASP A 82 -23.96 -12.88 11.67
CA ASP A 82 -24.14 -12.50 13.05
C ASP A 82 -23.01 -11.59 13.55
N VAL A 83 -23.40 -10.47 14.16
CA VAL A 83 -22.52 -9.44 14.72
C VAL A 83 -21.95 -9.85 16.08
N SER A 84 -22.48 -10.93 16.68
CA SER A 84 -22.10 -11.43 18.00
C SER A 84 -20.67 -11.98 18.09
N GLY A 85 -20.08 -12.41 16.97
CA GLY A 85 -18.71 -12.91 16.88
C GLY A 85 -17.64 -11.83 16.67
N LEU A 86 -18.02 -10.55 16.62
CA LEU A 86 -17.07 -9.45 16.50
C LEU A 86 -16.40 -9.14 17.83
N ILE A 87 -15.11 -8.82 17.76
CA ILE A 87 -14.38 -8.30 18.91
C ILE A 87 -14.54 -6.78 18.94
N PRO A 88 -15.35 -6.19 19.83
CA PRO A 88 -15.51 -4.74 19.88
C PRO A 88 -14.21 -4.07 20.33
N LEU A 89 -13.79 -3.00 19.62
CA LEU A 89 -12.62 -2.22 20.03
C LEU A 89 -12.96 -1.20 21.12
N TYR A 90 -13.82 -0.24 20.80
CA TYR A 90 -14.15 0.89 21.68
C TYR A 90 -15.64 0.97 22.05
N ALA A 91 -16.51 0.26 21.32
CA ALA A 91 -17.95 0.22 21.57
C ALA A 91 -18.53 -1.13 21.11
N ASN A 92 -19.62 -1.57 21.74
CA ASN A 92 -20.28 -2.84 21.40
C ASN A 92 -20.93 -2.85 20.00
N THR A 93 -21.13 -1.67 19.41
CA THR A 93 -21.61 -1.50 18.03
C THR A 93 -20.49 -1.27 17.03
N ALA A 94 -19.23 -1.22 17.48
CA ALA A 94 -18.08 -1.03 16.62
C ALA A 94 -17.90 -2.28 15.75
N LYS A 95 -17.71 -2.06 14.45
CA LYS A 95 -17.41 -3.13 13.49
C LYS A 95 -15.96 -3.00 13.03
N PRO A 96 -15.00 -3.53 13.77
CA PRO A 96 -13.61 -3.39 13.41
C PRO A 96 -13.25 -4.29 12.24
N VAL A 97 -12.41 -3.74 11.37
CA VAL A 97 -11.87 -4.37 10.18
C VAL A 97 -10.36 -4.39 10.31
N LEU A 98 -9.78 -5.56 10.06
CA LEU A 98 -8.37 -5.67 9.75
C LEU A 98 -8.21 -5.57 8.24
N ILE A 99 -7.44 -4.59 7.79
CA ILE A 99 -6.92 -4.55 6.42
C ILE A 99 -5.47 -5.02 6.51
N TRP A 100 -5.09 -6.07 5.81
CA TRP A 100 -3.73 -6.57 5.81
C TRP A 100 -3.25 -6.86 4.41
N TRP A 101 -1.94 -6.98 4.25
CA TRP A 101 -1.36 -7.38 2.99
C TRP A 101 -0.18 -8.32 3.17
N SER A 102 -0.08 -9.26 2.24
CA SER A 102 1.05 -10.18 2.07
C SER A 102 1.99 -9.63 1.02
N TRP A 103 3.30 -9.73 1.30
CA TRP A 103 4.32 -9.49 0.30
C TRP A 103 4.65 -10.79 -0.41
N ASN A 104 4.29 -10.89 -1.69
CA ASN A 104 4.40 -12.15 -2.42
C ASN A 104 5.85 -12.53 -2.73
N ASN A 105 6.77 -11.56 -2.81
CA ASN A 105 8.15 -11.79 -3.29
C ASN A 105 9.27 -11.06 -2.51
N HIS A 106 8.96 -10.35 -1.42
CA HIS A 106 9.94 -9.54 -0.70
C HIS A 106 9.85 -9.72 0.81
N ALA A 107 11.00 -9.97 1.44
CA ALA A 107 11.12 -9.89 2.88
C ALA A 107 10.96 -8.44 3.32
N LEU A 108 10.11 -8.21 4.32
CA LEU A 108 10.03 -6.94 5.02
C LEU A 108 11.32 -6.69 5.82
N GLU A 109 11.55 -5.43 6.17
CA GLU A 109 12.55 -5.07 7.17
C GLU A 109 12.20 -5.71 8.52
N SER A 110 13.18 -5.81 9.42
CA SER A 110 12.98 -6.40 10.76
C SER A 110 11.94 -5.67 11.62
N ASP A 111 11.64 -4.41 11.29
CA ASP A 111 10.61 -3.58 11.91
C ASP A 111 9.24 -3.67 11.21
N GLY A 112 9.10 -4.57 10.22
CA GLY A 112 7.89 -4.76 9.44
C GLY A 112 7.68 -3.70 8.35
N THR A 113 8.60 -2.76 8.15
CA THR A 113 8.46 -1.73 7.10
C THR A 113 8.95 -2.21 5.73
N ILE A 114 8.54 -1.48 4.69
CA ILE A 114 8.90 -1.81 3.31
C ILE A 114 10.40 -1.52 3.10
N PRO A 115 11.16 -2.50 2.60
CA PRO A 115 12.58 -2.32 2.35
C PRO A 115 12.83 -1.33 1.21
N PRO A 116 13.99 -0.64 1.20
CA PRO A 116 14.31 0.29 0.13
C PRO A 116 14.35 -0.34 -1.26
N ALA A 117 14.76 -1.61 -1.34
CA ALA A 117 14.82 -2.38 -2.58
C ALA A 117 13.45 -2.49 -3.28
N VAL A 118 12.35 -2.34 -2.54
CA VAL A 118 10.99 -2.34 -3.07
C VAL A 118 10.48 -0.91 -3.25
N ALA A 119 10.61 -0.07 -2.20
CA ALA A 119 10.05 1.27 -2.22
C ALA A 119 10.70 2.20 -3.27
N VAL A 120 12.02 2.12 -3.45
CA VAL A 120 12.76 3.01 -4.36
C VAL A 120 12.39 2.78 -5.83
N PRO A 121 12.42 1.54 -6.36
CA PRO A 121 12.00 1.30 -7.75
C PRO A 121 10.56 1.70 -8.02
N LEU A 122 9.66 1.50 -7.06
CA LEU A 122 8.29 1.98 -7.14
C LEU A 122 8.30 3.50 -7.30
N MET A 123 8.77 4.25 -6.30
CA MET A 123 8.80 5.71 -6.34
C MET A 123 9.42 6.27 -7.63
N LEU A 124 10.57 5.73 -8.04
CA LEU A 124 11.27 6.15 -9.25
C LEU A 124 10.41 5.95 -10.49
N SER A 125 9.82 4.78 -10.63
CA SER A 125 9.11 4.46 -11.85
C SER A 125 7.76 5.23 -11.93
N ARG A 126 7.14 5.61 -10.79
CA ARG A 126 6.04 6.60 -10.78
C ARG A 126 6.53 7.98 -11.22
N THR A 127 7.60 8.45 -10.61
CA THR A 127 8.17 9.78 -10.88
C THR A 127 8.55 9.90 -12.36
N LEU A 128 9.17 8.87 -12.94
CA LEU A 128 9.54 8.82 -14.36
C LEU A 128 8.34 8.77 -15.30
N ALA A 129 7.21 8.18 -14.91
CA ALA A 129 6.00 8.21 -15.74
C ALA A 129 5.48 9.65 -15.91
N ASP A 130 5.55 10.45 -14.84
CA ASP A 130 5.11 11.85 -14.83
C ASP A 130 6.07 12.77 -15.62
N LEU A 131 7.28 12.30 -15.95
CA LEU A 131 8.32 13.06 -16.68
C LEU A 131 7.81 13.64 -18.01
N SER A 132 7.01 12.88 -18.74
CA SER A 132 6.51 13.28 -20.07
C SER A 132 5.60 14.52 -20.06
N TYR A 133 5.03 14.85 -18.90
CA TYR A 133 4.14 16.01 -18.71
C TYR A 133 4.74 17.06 -17.77
N ALA A 134 5.91 16.78 -17.18
CA ALA A 134 6.54 17.65 -16.21
C ALA A 134 7.09 18.92 -16.86
N GLN A 135 6.79 20.07 -16.26
CA GLN A 135 7.31 21.37 -16.67
C GLN A 135 8.27 21.97 -15.65
N LEU A 136 8.22 21.51 -14.40
CA LEU A 136 9.02 22.00 -13.29
C LEU A 136 9.51 20.83 -12.44
N SER A 137 10.72 21.00 -11.92
CA SER A 137 11.31 20.12 -10.92
C SER A 137 10.82 20.53 -9.53
N GLU A 138 10.25 19.57 -8.79
CA GLU A 138 9.66 19.78 -7.47
C GLU A 138 10.64 19.41 -6.34
N SER A 139 10.45 20.02 -5.16
CA SER A 139 11.24 19.69 -3.99
C SER A 139 10.71 18.45 -3.27
N TRP A 140 11.59 17.70 -2.60
CA TRP A 140 11.17 16.61 -1.72
C TRP A 140 10.16 17.09 -0.67
N GLU A 141 10.35 18.28 -0.10
CA GLU A 141 9.46 18.77 0.96
C GLU A 141 8.03 19.03 0.45
N ASN A 142 7.89 19.43 -0.82
CA ASN A 142 6.60 19.56 -1.49
C ASN A 142 6.02 18.20 -1.86
N MET A 143 6.83 17.21 -2.23
CA MET A 143 6.30 15.94 -2.75
C MET A 143 6.16 14.84 -1.70
N ARG A 144 6.82 14.97 -0.54
CA ARG A 144 6.89 13.90 0.47
C ARG A 144 5.53 13.38 0.93
N TYR A 145 4.48 14.20 0.96
CA TYR A 145 3.15 13.74 1.39
C TYR A 145 2.53 12.77 0.37
N LEU A 146 2.80 12.98 -0.93
CA LEU A 146 2.39 12.07 -2.00
C LEU A 146 3.23 10.80 -2.00
N LEU A 147 4.53 10.94 -1.71
CA LEU A 147 5.49 9.84 -1.78
C LEU A 147 5.46 8.92 -0.54
N LEU A 148 5.17 9.48 0.64
CA LEU A 148 5.18 8.75 1.92
C LEU A 148 3.78 8.34 2.38
N GLY A 149 2.73 8.91 1.79
CA GLY A 149 1.35 8.77 2.25
C GLY A 149 1.08 9.51 3.55
N SER A 150 -0.12 9.37 4.11
CA SER A 150 -0.52 9.92 5.41
C SER A 150 -1.04 8.80 6.33
N PRO A 151 -0.71 8.79 7.63
CA PRO A 151 0.13 9.75 8.36
C PRO A 151 1.63 9.55 8.09
N HIS A 152 2.40 10.64 8.10
CA HIS A 152 3.85 10.60 7.94
C HIS A 152 4.58 11.62 8.83
N GLY A 153 5.79 11.27 9.26
CA GLY A 153 6.74 12.18 9.88
C GLY A 153 7.70 12.79 8.86
N ALA A 154 8.70 13.53 9.35
CA ALA A 154 9.74 14.13 8.49
C ALA A 154 10.68 13.08 7.88
N ARG A 155 10.80 11.91 8.50
CA ARG A 155 11.79 10.87 8.18
C ARG A 155 11.20 9.46 8.09
N SER A 156 9.90 9.27 8.28
CA SER A 156 9.26 7.95 8.24
C SER A 156 7.78 8.09 7.94
N SER A 157 7.15 7.00 7.54
CA SER A 157 5.69 6.86 7.52
C SER A 157 5.30 5.54 8.16
N LEU A 158 4.00 5.24 8.18
CA LEU A 158 3.48 3.97 8.67
C LEU A 158 4.13 2.75 7.98
N LEU A 159 4.51 2.91 6.71
CA LEU A 159 5.01 1.81 5.87
C LEU A 159 6.52 1.87 5.61
N LEU A 160 7.17 2.99 5.95
CA LEU A 160 8.55 3.27 5.55
C LEU A 160 9.36 3.74 6.75
N ASN A 161 10.44 3.02 7.07
CA ASN A 161 11.37 3.44 8.11
C ASN A 161 12.33 4.55 7.63
N GLN A 162 13.16 5.04 8.56
CA GLN A 162 14.08 6.14 8.29
C GLN A 162 15.12 5.83 7.23
N LEU A 163 15.57 4.59 7.13
CA LEU A 163 16.53 4.18 6.12
C LEU A 163 15.90 4.24 4.73
N THR A 164 14.70 3.68 4.56
CA THR A 164 13.96 3.67 3.31
C THR A 164 13.62 5.09 2.85
N VAL A 165 13.11 5.94 3.75
CA VAL A 165 12.79 7.34 3.41
C VAL A 165 14.03 8.13 3.02
N LYS A 166 15.18 7.89 3.69
CA LYS A 166 16.44 8.53 3.32
C LYS A 166 16.86 8.16 1.89
N GLN A 167 16.77 6.88 1.52
CA GLN A 167 17.12 6.44 0.16
C GLN A 167 16.16 6.98 -0.90
N LEU A 168 14.85 6.98 -0.62
CA LEU A 168 13.84 7.61 -1.47
C LEU A 168 14.18 9.08 -1.72
N ARG A 169 14.45 9.84 -0.65
CA ARG A 169 14.83 11.26 -0.74
C ARG A 169 16.07 11.48 -1.59
N THR A 170 17.11 10.68 -1.38
CA THR A 170 18.35 10.77 -2.17
C THR A 170 18.09 10.54 -3.65
N MET A 171 17.34 9.49 -4.00
CA MET A 171 17.06 9.16 -5.39
C MET A 171 16.14 10.19 -6.05
N PHE A 172 15.07 10.62 -5.36
CA PHE A 172 14.15 11.64 -5.84
C PHE A 172 14.88 12.96 -6.14
N ASN A 173 15.68 13.45 -5.19
CA ASN A 173 16.46 14.68 -5.39
C ASN A 173 17.45 14.53 -6.55
N GLY A 174 18.10 13.38 -6.70
CA GLY A 174 18.97 13.10 -7.84
C GLY A 174 18.26 13.24 -9.18
N LEU A 175 17.02 12.75 -9.31
CA LEU A 175 16.22 12.96 -10.53
C LEU A 175 15.84 14.42 -10.72
N MET A 176 15.40 15.09 -9.66
CA MET A 176 14.98 16.50 -9.71
C MET A 176 16.14 17.44 -10.07
N ASP A 177 17.35 17.13 -9.58
CA ASP A 177 18.58 17.88 -9.87
C ASP A 177 19.16 17.57 -11.25
N SER A 178 18.77 16.47 -11.90
CA SER A 178 19.23 16.12 -13.25
C SER A 178 18.73 17.09 -14.35
N GLY A 179 17.73 17.91 -14.04
CA GLY A 179 17.06 18.80 -15.00
C GLY A 179 16.04 18.10 -15.90
N ALA A 180 15.84 16.78 -15.75
CA ALA A 180 14.90 16.01 -16.57
C ALA A 180 13.45 16.53 -16.48
N PHE A 181 13.03 17.01 -15.30
CA PHE A 181 11.68 17.50 -15.04
C PHE A 181 11.49 19.00 -15.33
N GLY A 182 12.51 19.68 -15.87
CA GLY A 182 12.51 21.12 -16.08
C GLY A 182 13.19 21.90 -14.94
N PRO A 183 13.10 23.25 -14.96
CA PRO A 183 13.75 24.09 -13.96
C PRO A 183 13.14 23.89 -12.57
N LYS A 184 13.93 24.17 -11.52
CA LYS A 184 13.44 24.11 -10.14
C LYS A 184 12.31 25.10 -9.93
N LYS A 185 11.22 24.63 -9.33
CA LYS A 185 10.14 25.50 -8.88
C LYS A 185 10.66 26.41 -7.77
N GLY A 186 10.48 27.72 -7.96
CA GLY A 186 10.87 28.78 -7.01
C GLY A 186 9.93 28.93 -5.85
#